data_AF-A0A7S2GUB5-F1
#
_entry.id   AF-A0A7S2GUB5-F1
#
_cell.length_a   1.000
_cell.length_b   1.000
_cell.length_c   1.000
_cell.angle_alpha   90.00
_cell.angle_beta   90.00
_cell.angle_gamma   90.00
#
_symmetry.space_group_name_H-M   'P 1'
#
loop_
_entity.id
_entity.type
_entity.pdbx_description
1 polymer ?
#
loop_
_entity_poly.entity_id
_entity_poly.type
_entity_poly.pdbx_seq_one_letter_code
_entity_poly.pdbx_strand_id
1 'polypeptide(L)'
;KHILEMGTNMSVDRNNPSPSEVCEGSIKALLACKADLGLGLREPYKSGSYLGECDEAEFSLKRCMAFAVDPLNARILYDPNQQRSRRVQANSELQKKLAKHSHMA
;
A
#
# COMPACT_ATOMS: atom_id res chain seq x y z
N LYS A 1 35.69 19.61 18.07
CA LYS A 1 34.38 19.38 18.73
C LYS A 1 33.46 20.49 18.21
N HIS A 2 32.41 20.33 17.40
CA HIS A 2 31.46 19.24 17.08
C HIS A 2 31.00 19.41 15.59
N ILE A 3 30.93 18.35 14.76
CA ILE A 3 29.75 17.55 14.33
C ILE A 3 28.68 18.41 13.60
N LEU A 4 28.64 18.32 12.25
CA LEU A 4 27.56 17.77 11.37
C LEU A 4 26.23 18.55 11.46
N GLU A 5 25.59 18.94 10.35
CA GLU A 5 24.62 18.06 9.69
C GLU A 5 24.52 18.33 8.17
N MET A 6 24.48 17.23 7.42
CA MET A 6 24.22 17.17 6.00
C MET A 6 22.73 17.42 5.74
N GLY A 7 22.41 18.53 5.07
CA GLY A 7 21.09 18.72 4.48
C GLY A 7 20.96 17.94 3.18
N THR A 8 20.47 16.71 3.24
CA THR A 8 20.02 15.99 2.04
C THR A 8 18.78 16.68 1.47
N ASN A 9 18.99 17.50 0.43
CA ASN A 9 17.93 17.97 -0.47
C ASN A 9 17.30 16.75 -1.16
N MET A 10 16.26 16.16 -0.56
CA MET A 10 15.35 15.28 -1.28
C MET A 10 14.45 16.14 -2.15
N SER A 11 14.84 16.28 -3.41
CA SER A 11 14.00 16.82 -4.48
C SER A 11 12.73 15.98 -4.60
N VAL A 12 11.63 16.45 -4.01
CA VAL A 12 10.31 15.90 -4.28
C VAL A 12 9.93 16.38 -5.68
N ASP A 13 10.03 15.49 -6.67
CA ASP A 13 9.50 15.72 -8.02
C ASP A 13 8.00 16.04 -7.93
N ARG A 14 7.65 17.33 -7.91
CA ARG A 14 6.27 17.87 -7.79
C ARG A 14 5.32 17.45 -8.93
N ASN A 15 5.78 16.66 -9.89
CA ASN A 15 5.01 16.25 -11.07
C ASN A 15 4.57 14.78 -11.06
N ASN A 16 4.93 13.99 -10.06
CA ASN A 16 4.40 12.62 -9.91
C ASN A 16 3.76 12.44 -8.54
N PRO A 17 2.43 12.20 -8.47
CA PRO A 17 1.77 11.94 -7.21
C PRO A 17 2.34 10.67 -6.58
N SER A 18 2.60 10.72 -5.29
CA SER A 18 3.00 9.56 -4.51
C SER A 18 1.91 8.47 -4.55
N PRO A 19 2.25 7.19 -4.37
CA PRO A 19 1.25 6.12 -4.34
C PRO A 19 0.13 6.37 -3.32
N SER A 20 0.45 7.00 -2.19
CA SER A 20 -0.53 7.38 -1.17
C SER A 20 -1.51 8.44 -1.65
N GLU A 21 -1.04 9.44 -2.42
CA GLU A 21 -1.91 10.45 -3.03
C GLU A 21 -2.81 9.84 -4.11
N VAL A 22 -2.27 8.94 -4.95
CA VAL A 22 -3.06 8.21 -5.95
C VAL A 22 -4.15 7.37 -5.28
N CYS A 23 -3.87 6.80 -4.12
CA CYS A 23 -4.76 5.88 -3.41
C CYS A 23 -5.54 6.52 -2.24
N GLU A 24 -5.59 7.86 -2.15
CA GLU A 24 -6.21 8.57 -1.05
C GLU A 24 -7.67 8.13 -0.81
N GLY A 25 -8.43 7.92 -1.88
CA GLY A 25 -9.82 7.44 -1.79
C GLY A 25 -9.95 6.08 -1.11
N SER A 26 -9.09 5.12 -1.45
CA SER A 26 -9.08 3.79 -0.82
C SER A 26 -8.57 3.85 0.63
N ILE A 27 -7.63 4.75 0.93
CA ILE A 27 -7.17 4.98 2.31
C ILE A 27 -8.32 5.51 3.16
N LYS A 28 -9.06 6.51 2.66
CA LYS A 28 -10.23 7.09 3.35
C LYS A 28 -11.34 6.05 3.56
N ALA A 29 -11.61 5.21 2.56
CA ALA A 29 -12.59 4.13 2.70
C ALA A 29 -12.22 3.12 3.79
N LEU A 30 -10.95 2.70 3.85
CA LEU A 30 -10.48 1.81 4.90
C LEU A 30 -10.47 2.48 6.29
N LEU A 31 -10.08 3.76 6.34
CA LEU A 31 -10.14 4.56 7.57
C LEU A 31 -11.57 4.63 8.12
N ALA A 32 -12.56 4.92 7.26
CA ALA A 32 -13.96 4.98 7.65
C ALA A 32 -14.44 3.62 8.17
N CYS A 33 -14.18 2.54 7.43
CA CYS A 33 -14.57 1.20 7.86
C CYS A 33 -13.95 0.81 9.21
N LYS A 34 -12.65 1.08 9.40
CA LYS A 34 -11.99 0.80 10.68
C LYS A 34 -12.50 1.68 11.82
N ALA A 35 -12.82 2.94 11.53
CA ALA A 35 -13.40 3.84 12.53
C ALA A 35 -14.77 3.34 13.04
N ASP A 36 -15.60 2.75 12.17
CA ASP A 36 -16.87 2.12 12.57
C ASP A 36 -16.66 0.94 13.53
N LEU A 37 -15.51 0.27 13.45
CA LEU A 37 -15.09 -0.79 14.37
C LEU A 37 -14.36 -0.25 15.62
N GLY A 38 -14.20 1.07 15.75
CA GLY A 38 -13.43 1.72 16.81
C GLY A 38 -11.92 1.50 16.71
N LEU A 39 -11.40 1.27 15.50
CA LEU A 39 -9.99 0.96 15.23
C LEU A 39 -9.31 2.08 14.43
N GLY A 40 -8.02 2.31 14.70
CA GLY A 40 -7.15 3.11 13.84
C GLY A 40 -6.70 2.37 12.56
N LEU A 41 -6.23 3.10 11.55
CA LEU A 41 -5.83 2.51 10.24
C LEU A 41 -4.83 1.35 10.36
N ARG A 42 -3.85 1.51 11.24
CA ARG A 42 -2.77 0.53 11.49
C ARG A 42 -3.08 -0.40 12.66
N GLU A 43 -4.20 -0.19 13.33
CA GLU A 43 -4.59 -1.01 14.46
C GLU A 43 -4.99 -2.40 13.95
N PRO A 44 -4.46 -3.47 14.56
CA PRO A 44 -4.84 -4.83 14.23
C PRO A 44 -6.28 -5.09 14.69
N TYR A 45 -7.00 -5.93 13.97
CA TYR A 45 -8.29 -6.40 14.44
C TYR A 45 -8.12 -7.26 15.70
N LYS A 46 -9.08 -7.15 16.62
CA LYS A 46 -9.13 -8.01 17.81
C LYS A 46 -9.38 -9.46 17.35
N SER A 47 -8.47 -10.36 17.73
CA SER A 47 -8.54 -11.78 17.38
C SER A 47 -9.87 -12.39 17.84
N GLY A 48 -10.56 -13.09 16.93
CA GLY A 48 -11.83 -13.78 17.21
C GLY A 48 -13.10 -12.94 17.03
N SER A 49 -12.98 -11.64 16.77
CA SER A 49 -14.15 -10.74 16.53
C SER A 49 -14.24 -10.18 15.12
N TYR A 50 -13.22 -10.37 14.30
CA TYR A 50 -13.23 -9.91 12.91
C TYR A 50 -14.02 -10.85 12.02
N LEU A 51 -15.04 -10.33 11.36
CA LEU A 51 -15.91 -11.07 10.45
C LEU A 51 -15.71 -10.68 8.99
N GLY A 52 -14.69 -9.89 8.68
CA GLY A 52 -14.38 -9.45 7.32
C GLY A 52 -15.02 -8.11 6.94
N GLU A 53 -15.49 -7.33 7.92
CA GLU A 53 -16.23 -6.07 7.71
C GLU A 53 -15.48 -5.07 6.82
N CYS A 54 -14.14 -5.06 6.91
CA CYS A 54 -13.28 -4.16 6.13
C CYS A 54 -12.47 -4.85 5.04
N ASP A 55 -12.71 -6.12 4.73
CA ASP A 55 -11.91 -6.89 3.77
C ASP A 55 -11.94 -6.28 2.36
N GLU A 56 -13.10 -5.77 1.93
CA GLU A 56 -13.25 -5.11 0.63
C GLU A 56 -12.44 -3.81 0.57
N ALA A 57 -12.49 -3.00 1.62
CA ALA A 57 -11.74 -1.74 1.70
C ALA A 57 -10.22 -2.01 1.77
N GLU A 58 -9.81 -3.04 2.51
CA GLU A 58 -8.42 -3.49 2.55
C GLU A 58 -7.92 -4.00 1.20
N PHE A 59 -8.72 -4.83 0.53
CA PHE A 59 -8.37 -5.36 -0.78
C PHE A 59 -8.27 -4.24 -1.80
N SER A 60 -9.20 -3.29 -1.77
CA SER A 60 -9.21 -2.10 -2.63
C SER A 60 -7.95 -1.26 -2.43
N LEU A 61 -7.56 -1.00 -1.17
CA LEU A 61 -6.32 -0.27 -0.88
C LEU A 61 -5.08 -1.05 -1.32
N LYS A 62 -4.98 -2.35 -1.01
CA LYS A 62 -3.86 -3.21 -1.43
C LYS A 62 -3.71 -3.20 -2.94
N ARG A 63 -4.82 -3.34 -3.67
CA ARG A 63 -4.85 -3.29 -5.13
C ARG A 63 -4.46 -1.92 -5.65
N CYS A 64 -5.00 -0.83 -5.11
CA CYS A 64 -4.62 0.51 -5.54
C CYS A 64 -3.11 0.74 -5.38
N MET A 65 -2.55 0.45 -4.20
CA MET A 65 -1.13 0.61 -3.90
C MET A 65 -0.27 -0.22 -4.85
N ALA A 66 -0.69 -1.45 -5.16
CA ALA A 66 -0.02 -2.29 -6.13
C ALA A 66 0.08 -1.63 -7.51
N PHE A 67 -1.05 -1.12 -8.02
CA PHE A 67 -1.11 -0.46 -9.33
C PHE A 67 -0.38 0.88 -9.36
N ALA A 68 -0.40 1.63 -8.26
CA ALA A 68 0.29 2.92 -8.14
C ALA A 68 1.82 2.76 -8.11
N VAL A 69 2.32 1.66 -7.53
CA VAL A 69 3.77 1.39 -7.44
C VAL A 69 4.32 0.66 -8.66
N ASP A 70 3.60 -0.35 -9.15
CA ASP A 70 4.03 -1.14 -10.31
C ASP A 70 2.83 -1.67 -11.10
N PRO A 71 2.32 -0.90 -12.08
CA PRO A 71 1.14 -1.29 -12.84
C PRO A 71 1.36 -2.56 -13.68
N LEU A 72 2.61 -2.87 -14.07
CA LEU A 72 2.91 -4.07 -14.86
C LEU A 72 2.76 -5.32 -14.01
N ASN A 73 3.43 -5.37 -12.86
CA ASN A 73 3.36 -6.52 -11.97
C ASN A 73 1.98 -6.63 -11.29
N ALA A 74 1.33 -5.51 -11.00
CA ALA A 74 -0.04 -5.52 -10.47
C ALA A 74 -1.03 -6.16 -11.46
N ARG A 75 -0.96 -5.83 -12.76
CA ARG A 75 -1.80 -6.48 -13.79
C ARG A 75 -1.60 -7.99 -13.81
N ILE A 76 -0.35 -8.45 -13.75
CA ILE A 76 -0.05 -9.88 -13.72
C ILE A 76 -0.61 -10.54 -12.44
N LEU A 77 -0.39 -9.91 -11.29
CA LEU A 77 -0.80 -10.43 -9.99
C LEU A 77 -2.32 -10.61 -9.87
N TYR A 78 -3.09 -9.64 -10.36
CA TYR A 78 -4.56 -9.63 -10.23
C TYR A 78 -5.30 -10.25 -11.43
N ASP A 79 -4.60 -10.72 -12.47
CA ASP A 79 -5.22 -11.41 -13.60
C ASP A 79 -5.38 -12.92 -13.30
N PRO A 80 -6.62 -13.43 -13.21
CA PRO A 80 -6.88 -14.83 -12.92
C PRO A 80 -6.37 -15.77 -14.01
N ASN A 81 -6.17 -15.28 -15.24
CA ASN A 81 -5.72 -16.07 -16.39
C ASN A 81 -4.19 -16.23 -16.44
N GLN A 82 -3.43 -15.50 -15.61
CA GLN A 82 -1.98 -15.67 -15.54
C GLN A 82 -1.61 -16.98 -14.86
N GLN A 83 -0.53 -17.60 -15.34
CA GLN A 83 0.04 -18.77 -14.69
C GLN A 83 0.44 -18.45 -13.25
N ARG A 84 0.23 -19.41 -12.33
CA ARG A 84 0.56 -19.25 -10.90
C ARG A 84 2.00 -18.80 -10.68
N SER A 85 2.96 -19.37 -11.40
CA SER A 85 4.38 -19.01 -11.33
C SER A 85 4.63 -17.53 -11.63
N ARG A 86 3.99 -17.00 -12.68
CA ARG A 86 4.07 -15.58 -13.06
C ARG A 86 3.46 -14.67 -12.00
N ARG A 87 2.31 -15.03 -11.43
CA ARG A 87 1.70 -14.27 -10.33
C ARG A 87 2.59 -14.23 -9.10
N VAL A 88 3.23 -15.35 -8.74
CA VAL A 88 4.17 -15.42 -7.61
C VAL A 88 5.39 -14.54 -7.84
N GLN A 89 5.98 -14.59 -9.04
CA GLN A 89 7.11 -13.73 -9.39
C GLN A 89 6.72 -12.25 -9.35
N ALA A 90 5.62 -11.87 -10.00
CA ALA A 90 5.12 -10.50 -10.01
C ALA A 90 4.83 -9.99 -8.59
N ASN A 91 4.25 -10.83 -7.72
CA ASN A 91 4.05 -10.48 -6.31
C ASN A 91 5.40 -10.22 -5.61
N SER A 92 6.39 -11.10 -5.79
CA SER A 92 7.71 -10.92 -5.17
C SER A 92 8.38 -9.60 -5.58
N GLU A 93 8.33 -9.26 -6.87
CA GLU A 93 8.87 -8.00 -7.38
C GLU A 93 8.09 -6.79 -6.86
N LEU A 94 6.76 -6.88 -6.82
CA LEU A 94 5.90 -5.84 -6.29
C LEU A 94 6.15 -5.58 -4.80
N GLN A 95 6.28 -6.63 -3.98
CA GLN A 95 6.56 -6.50 -2.54
C GLN A 95 7.92 -5.81 -2.29
N LYS A 96 8.95 -6.10 -3.09
CA LYS A 96 10.25 -5.43 -3.01
C LYS A 96 10.13 -3.92 -3.29
N LYS A 97 9.22 -3.51 -4.18
CA LYS A 97 8.96 -2.09 -4.47
C LYS A 97 8.13 -1.46 -3.37
N LEU A 98 7.04 -2.10 -2.94
CA LEU A 98 6.19 -1.63 -1.84
C LEU A 98 6.98 -1.41 -0.54
N ALA A 99 7.93 -2.30 -0.23
CA ALA A 99 8.80 -2.15 0.95
C ALA A 99 9.61 -0.84 0.95
N LYS A 100 9.97 -0.30 -0.23
CA LYS A 100 10.65 0.99 -0.35
C LYS A 100 9.72 2.17 -0.08
N HIS A 101 8.42 2.00 -0.33
CA HIS A 101 7.40 3.01 -0.10
C HIS A 101 6.78 2.92 1.31
N SER A 102 6.85 1.78 1.99
CA SER A 102 6.32 1.60 3.35
C SER A 102 7.14 2.29 4.44
N HIS A 103 8.33 2.81 4.13
CA HIS A 103 9.16 3.59 5.07
C HIS A 103 8.83 5.10 5.12
N MET A 104 7.81 5.58 4.39
CA MET A 104 7.51 7.01 4.26
C MET A 104 6.19 7.46 4.93
N ALA A 105 5.65 6.72 5.90
CA ALA A 105 4.43 7.11 6.62
C ALA A 105 4.48 6.82 8.12
#